data_AF-A0A1S8WH83-F1
#
_entry.id   AF-A0A1S8WH83-F1
#
_cell.length_a   1.000
_cell.length_b   1.000
_cell.length_c   1.000
_cell.angle_alpha   90.00
_cell.angle_beta   90.00
_cell.angle_gamma   90.00
#
_symmetry.space_group_name_H-M   'P 1'
#
loop_
_entity.id
_entity.type
_entity.pdbx_description
1 polymer ?
#
loop_
_entity_poly.entity_id
_entity_poly.type
_entity_poly.pdbx_seq_one_letter_code
_entity_poly.pdbx_strand_id
1 'polypeptide(L)'
;MTDQIPVVNSSDLDAIFDSLDTLIRNKETDGLRDALSGEDVQSQMNENVAEFTHWACGWIGKLSSNLDEEILSILHVLLQSMPLHFDVGECLLILTGQLTQLHTNTNVRYLLKPLANCVTLTDYTKFARIRPVINEITASLMHQSRVHLEQPKLSELPKTLEAVIDFYSDVLVNYRFKDGHDEGDAFFTANLLFLFAEPLLVLDYTSEFELLFSHSLRLINQSKNTPYALLAKAARLSEHGNEGNLDATAENYPCLIFTSLLGILSYVMLHATPKDLHNCWPLVFSKAHYINLVHPILNYTLTVRSYHNLQNTEHEKINALKSPPEVIQKKTVSRSLELLQAILHFCLNPLNSTWWSEDHMDYIWLLKKLAIQPVSGETLPEVVTDSISMVDRLFSMSTYSARYRLFCRTLDPRQPGEHHGWRGHMITLCKDYLHQAWLECLNAGSTAVASQECEAGEETPYLPFEQRCLCQLAELIFVYPLPSSTDALIDQSSWVLAALNMALYILLRCNTICMIRDLSPTLGVASDVGIVPYRALLRQTNSSSRFDDFFLKPLEKDLNCQITEIQTRVHALEMSLKSTANPTEKNRLNTELNVQQSTLLRLRLLKVTLERVQKVHQDLYSKVFL
;
A
#
# COMPACT_ATOMS: atom_id res chain seq x y z
N MET A 1 30.75 -70.87 -22.80
CA MET A 1 31.38 -70.46 -21.53
C MET A 1 30.81 -69.10 -21.21
N THR A 2 29.73 -69.13 -20.44
CA THR A 2 28.96 -68.01 -19.94
C THR A 2 29.45 -67.75 -18.53
N ASP A 3 30.19 -66.66 -18.33
CA ASP A 3 30.53 -66.20 -17.00
C ASP A 3 29.35 -65.39 -16.47
N GLN A 4 28.61 -66.04 -15.57
CA GLN A 4 27.59 -65.44 -14.73
C GLN A 4 28.26 -64.44 -13.79
N ILE A 5 27.81 -63.18 -13.86
CA ILE A 5 28.01 -62.19 -12.80
C ILE A 5 27.32 -62.74 -11.54
N PRO A 6 27.96 -62.75 -10.37
CA PRO A 6 27.38 -63.36 -9.18
C PRO A 6 26.16 -62.57 -8.73
N VAL A 7 25.04 -63.27 -8.60
CA VAL A 7 23.88 -62.84 -7.81
C VAL A 7 24.35 -62.74 -6.36
N VAL A 8 24.57 -61.52 -5.89
CA VAL A 8 24.79 -61.25 -4.48
C VAL A 8 23.42 -61.31 -3.81
N ASN A 9 23.15 -62.42 -3.11
CA ASN A 9 22.12 -62.47 -2.08
C ASN A 9 22.59 -61.59 -0.91
N SER A 10 22.26 -60.31 -0.92
CA SER A 10 22.30 -59.47 0.28
C SER A 10 20.99 -58.71 0.39
N SER A 11 20.13 -59.22 1.28
CA SER A 11 18.97 -58.53 1.82
C SER A 11 19.37 -57.39 2.76
N ASP A 12 20.36 -56.59 2.37
CA ASP A 12 20.82 -55.43 3.13
C ASP A 12 20.35 -54.17 2.41
N LEU A 13 19.46 -53.44 3.07
CA LEU A 13 18.85 -52.21 2.58
C LEU A 13 19.91 -51.17 2.14
N ASP A 14 21.03 -51.11 2.85
CA ASP A 14 22.17 -50.23 2.53
C ASP A 14 22.77 -50.54 1.15
N ALA A 15 22.89 -51.82 0.78
CA ALA A 15 23.43 -52.22 -0.52
C ALA A 15 22.48 -51.85 -1.68
N ILE A 16 21.17 -51.86 -1.42
CA ILE A 16 20.16 -51.40 -2.38
C ILE A 16 20.29 -49.89 -2.57
N PHE A 17 20.37 -49.11 -1.50
CA PHE A 17 20.54 -47.65 -1.61
C PHE A 17 21.85 -47.27 -2.30
N ASP A 18 22.97 -47.94 -2.01
CA ASP A 18 24.26 -47.72 -2.69
C ASP A 18 24.17 -48.00 -4.20
N SER A 19 23.44 -49.05 -4.59
CA SER A 19 23.20 -49.38 -6.00
C SER A 19 22.35 -48.30 -6.69
N LEU A 20 21.23 -47.90 -6.08
CA LEU A 20 20.36 -46.85 -6.62
C LEU A 20 21.07 -45.49 -6.68
N ASP A 21 21.86 -45.14 -5.67
CA ASP A 21 22.69 -43.95 -5.63
C ASP A 21 23.71 -43.93 -6.79
N THR A 22 24.29 -45.08 -7.11
CA THR A 22 25.24 -45.22 -8.22
C THR A 22 24.55 -44.98 -9.55
N LEU A 23 23.36 -45.56 -9.77
CA LEU A 23 22.56 -45.36 -10.97
C LEU A 23 22.18 -43.88 -11.15
N ILE A 24 21.79 -43.21 -10.07
CA ILE A 24 21.48 -41.76 -10.09
C ILE A 24 22.72 -40.93 -10.44
N ARG A 25 23.88 -41.21 -9.81
CA ARG A 25 25.13 -40.48 -10.07
C ARG A 25 25.63 -40.67 -11.50
N ASN A 26 25.42 -41.85 -12.08
CA ASN A 26 25.78 -42.17 -13.46
C ASN A 26 24.73 -41.70 -14.50
N LYS A 27 23.58 -41.19 -14.05
CA LYS A 27 22.44 -40.79 -14.90
C LYS A 27 21.85 -41.94 -15.73
N GLU A 28 21.83 -43.15 -15.16
CA GLU A 28 21.30 -44.35 -15.80
C GLU A 28 19.78 -44.47 -15.54
N THR A 29 18.96 -43.79 -16.34
CA THR A 29 17.52 -43.65 -16.12
C THR A 29 16.71 -44.93 -16.32
N ASP A 30 17.01 -45.70 -17.37
CA ASP A 30 16.36 -46.99 -17.62
C ASP A 30 16.75 -48.02 -16.54
N GLY A 31 18.03 -48.08 -16.18
CA GLY A 31 18.52 -48.94 -15.10
C GLY A 31 17.88 -48.61 -13.76
N LEU A 32 17.66 -47.33 -13.46
CA LEU A 32 16.96 -46.89 -12.25
C LEU A 32 15.49 -47.34 -12.24
N ARG A 33 14.78 -47.22 -13.37
CA ARG A 33 13.37 -47.68 -13.47
C ARG A 33 13.25 -49.19 -13.30
N ASP A 34 14.14 -49.95 -13.94
CA ASP A 34 14.16 -51.40 -13.86
C ASP A 34 14.48 -51.86 -12.43
N ALA A 35 15.46 -51.23 -11.79
CA ALA A 35 15.81 -51.53 -10.39
C ALA A 35 14.65 -51.24 -9.43
N LEU A 36 14.00 -50.07 -9.55
CA LEU A 36 12.85 -49.71 -8.72
C LEU A 36 11.63 -50.62 -8.95
N SER A 37 11.52 -51.24 -10.12
CA SER A 37 10.43 -52.17 -10.46
C SER A 37 10.75 -53.63 -10.11
N GLY A 38 11.97 -53.93 -9.67
CA GLY A 38 12.41 -55.28 -9.33
C GLY A 38 11.74 -55.82 -8.05
N GLU A 39 11.47 -57.13 -8.02
CA GLU A 39 10.78 -57.79 -6.90
C GLU A 39 11.51 -57.59 -5.56
N ASP A 40 12.84 -57.65 -5.54
CA ASP A 40 13.64 -57.49 -4.32
C ASP A 40 13.51 -56.07 -3.73
N VAL A 41 13.56 -55.05 -4.58
CA VAL A 41 13.41 -53.64 -4.16
C VAL A 41 11.98 -53.35 -3.74
N GLN A 42 10.98 -53.88 -4.44
CA GLN A 42 9.57 -53.75 -4.05
C GLN A 42 9.30 -54.43 -2.70
N SER A 43 9.87 -55.61 -2.46
CA SER A 43 9.74 -56.29 -1.16
C SER A 43 10.36 -55.46 -0.02
N GLN A 44 11.55 -54.91 -0.23
CA GLN A 44 12.22 -54.07 0.78
C GLN A 44 11.52 -52.72 0.97
N MET A 45 10.98 -52.14 -0.09
CA MET A 45 10.20 -50.92 -0.01
C MET A 45 8.92 -51.14 0.82
N ASN A 46 8.30 -52.32 0.74
CA ASN A 46 7.13 -52.63 1.56
C ASN A 46 7.43 -52.72 3.06
N GLU A 47 8.63 -53.18 3.43
CA GLU A 47 9.05 -53.28 4.83
C GLU A 47 9.59 -51.95 5.38
N ASN A 48 10.18 -51.10 4.50
CA ASN A 48 10.94 -49.91 4.87
C ASN A 48 10.49 -48.63 4.14
N VAL A 49 9.17 -48.44 3.96
CA VAL A 49 8.58 -47.32 3.19
C VAL A 49 9.14 -45.95 3.60
N ALA A 50 9.33 -45.71 4.90
CA ALA A 50 9.82 -44.44 5.42
C ALA A 50 11.24 -44.10 4.94
N GLU A 51 12.13 -45.09 4.87
CA GLU A 51 13.53 -44.93 4.49
C GLU A 51 13.65 -44.69 2.99
N PHE A 52 12.88 -45.42 2.17
CA PHE A 52 12.78 -45.16 0.73
C PHE A 52 12.19 -43.78 0.42
N THR A 53 11.19 -43.34 1.19
CA THR A 53 10.62 -41.99 1.05
C THR A 53 11.66 -40.93 1.38
N HIS A 54 12.38 -41.09 2.49
CA HIS A 54 13.44 -40.16 2.89
C HIS A 54 14.57 -40.11 1.85
N TRP A 55 15.01 -41.27 1.36
CA TRP A 55 16.01 -41.39 0.30
C TRP A 55 15.60 -40.64 -0.98
N ALA A 56 14.38 -40.90 -1.48
CA ALA A 56 13.87 -40.24 -2.68
C ALA A 56 13.80 -38.71 -2.51
N CYS A 57 13.28 -38.23 -1.37
CA CYS A 57 13.20 -36.80 -1.08
C CYS A 57 14.59 -36.14 -0.93
N GLY A 58 15.56 -36.87 -0.36
CA GLY A 58 16.95 -36.43 -0.26
C GLY A 58 17.60 -36.24 -1.63
N TRP A 59 17.32 -37.14 -2.58
CA TRP A 59 17.80 -37.00 -3.96
C TRP A 59 17.08 -35.91 -4.74
N ILE A 60 15.76 -35.75 -4.58
CA ILE A 60 15.02 -34.65 -5.21
C ILE A 60 15.63 -33.29 -4.82
N GLY A 61 15.92 -33.08 -3.53
CA GLY A 61 16.56 -31.85 -3.06
C GLY A 61 17.96 -31.62 -3.64
N LYS A 62 18.75 -32.68 -3.84
CA LYS A 62 20.10 -32.60 -4.44
C LYS A 62 20.09 -32.40 -5.95
N LEU A 63 19.13 -33.01 -6.66
CA LEU A 63 19.07 -33.00 -8.12
C LEU A 63 18.41 -31.73 -8.65
N SER A 64 17.53 -31.09 -7.89
CA SER A 64 16.85 -29.85 -8.33
C SER A 64 17.82 -28.70 -8.61
N SER A 65 18.95 -28.64 -7.92
CA SER A 65 19.99 -27.63 -8.20
C SER A 65 20.78 -27.91 -9.48
N ASN A 66 20.76 -29.16 -9.97
CA ASN A 66 21.54 -29.62 -11.12
C ASN A 66 20.68 -29.90 -12.37
N LEU A 67 19.36 -29.64 -12.30
CA LEU A 67 18.39 -29.72 -13.40
C LEU A 67 18.35 -31.09 -14.14
N ASP A 68 18.47 -32.21 -13.41
CA ASP A 68 18.32 -33.55 -13.99
C ASP A 68 16.84 -34.00 -14.03
N GLU A 69 16.08 -33.49 -15.01
CA GLU A 69 14.62 -33.62 -15.07
C GLU A 69 14.14 -35.08 -15.24
N GLU A 70 14.89 -35.95 -15.91
CA GLU A 70 14.48 -37.35 -16.13
C GLU A 70 14.50 -38.16 -14.83
N ILE A 71 15.57 -38.04 -14.04
CA ILE A 71 15.67 -38.72 -12.75
C ILE A 71 14.65 -38.14 -11.76
N LEU A 72 14.48 -36.81 -11.74
CA LEU A 72 13.46 -36.16 -10.92
C LEU A 72 12.06 -36.68 -11.24
N SER A 73 11.74 -36.89 -12.53
CA SER A 73 10.48 -37.49 -12.94
C SER A 73 10.31 -38.93 -12.42
N ILE A 74 11.36 -39.75 -12.42
CA ILE A 74 11.30 -41.13 -11.91
C ILE A 74 11.01 -41.13 -10.40
N LEU A 75 11.75 -40.33 -9.64
CA LEU A 75 11.55 -40.21 -8.18
C LEU A 75 10.18 -39.65 -7.84
N HIS A 76 9.67 -38.69 -8.62
CA HIS A 76 8.33 -38.15 -8.42
C HIS A 76 7.22 -39.18 -8.69
N VAL A 77 7.36 -40.00 -9.73
CA VAL A 77 6.43 -41.10 -10.03
C VAL A 77 6.42 -42.13 -8.91
N LEU A 78 7.59 -42.47 -8.37
CA LEU A 78 7.71 -43.36 -7.20
C LEU A 78 6.92 -42.83 -6.00
N LEU A 79 7.10 -41.55 -5.66
CA LEU A 79 6.37 -40.93 -4.55
C LEU A 79 4.85 -40.85 -4.81
N GLN A 80 4.44 -40.60 -6.06
CA GLN A 80 3.03 -40.52 -6.44
C GLN A 80 2.29 -41.86 -6.38
N SER A 81 2.99 -42.99 -6.59
CA SER A 81 2.39 -44.32 -6.57
C SER A 81 2.25 -44.90 -5.15
N MET A 82 3.02 -44.40 -4.18
CA MET A 82 2.97 -44.87 -2.79
C MET A 82 1.54 -44.96 -2.20
N PRO A 83 0.67 -43.94 -2.31
CA PRO A 83 -0.69 -43.99 -1.73
C PRO A 83 -1.59 -45.06 -2.36
N LEU A 84 -1.21 -45.62 -3.51
CA LEU A 84 -1.95 -46.69 -4.20
C LEU A 84 -1.52 -48.09 -3.72
N HIS A 85 -0.32 -48.21 -3.15
CA HIS A 85 0.29 -49.49 -2.77
C HIS A 85 0.37 -49.71 -1.25
N PHE A 86 0.26 -48.65 -0.46
CA PHE A 86 0.46 -48.67 0.99
C PHE A 86 -0.73 -48.10 1.77
N ASP A 87 -0.74 -48.25 3.12
CA ASP A 87 -1.75 -47.61 3.96
C ASP A 87 -1.66 -46.08 3.80
N VAL A 88 -2.76 -45.51 3.30
CA VAL A 88 -2.85 -44.07 3.00
C VAL A 88 -2.61 -43.21 4.24
N GLY A 89 -3.01 -43.69 5.42
CA GLY A 89 -2.82 -42.99 6.68
C GLY A 89 -1.37 -42.92 7.13
N GLU A 90 -0.59 -43.96 6.85
CA GLU A 90 0.84 -44.04 7.09
C GLU A 90 1.62 -43.22 6.06
N CYS A 91 1.30 -43.35 4.77
CA CYS A 91 1.88 -42.51 3.71
C CYS A 91 1.70 -41.02 4.00
N LEU A 92 0.50 -40.61 4.43
CA LEU A 92 0.24 -39.21 4.79
C LEU A 92 1.17 -38.74 5.91
N LEU A 93 1.41 -39.56 6.94
CA LEU A 93 2.30 -39.21 8.06
C LEU A 93 3.77 -39.13 7.61
N ILE A 94 4.24 -40.10 6.84
CA ILE A 94 5.63 -40.15 6.36
C ILE A 94 5.92 -38.96 5.46
N LEU A 95 5.07 -38.69 4.46
CA LEU A 95 5.24 -37.57 3.52
C LEU A 95 5.15 -36.22 4.22
N THR A 96 4.25 -36.07 5.19
CA THR A 96 4.18 -34.85 6.03
C THR A 96 5.44 -34.69 6.87
N GLY A 97 5.98 -35.79 7.42
CA GLY A 97 7.24 -35.81 8.15
C GLY A 97 8.41 -35.33 7.28
N GLN A 98 8.50 -35.79 6.03
CA GLN A 98 9.53 -35.34 5.09
C GLN A 98 9.39 -33.85 4.73
N LEU A 99 8.16 -33.38 4.52
CA LEU A 99 7.86 -31.96 4.29
C LEU A 99 8.40 -31.10 5.45
N THR A 100 8.18 -31.53 6.70
CA THR A 100 8.65 -30.83 7.89
C THR A 100 10.13 -30.99 8.20
N GLN A 101 10.80 -32.05 7.74
CA GLN A 101 12.22 -32.29 8.07
C GLN A 101 13.17 -31.62 7.10
N LEU A 102 12.82 -31.62 5.81
CA LEU A 102 13.75 -31.19 4.76
C LEU A 102 13.71 -29.68 4.52
N HIS A 103 12.60 -29.01 4.85
CA HIS A 103 12.43 -27.54 4.78
C HIS A 103 12.91 -26.88 3.46
N THR A 104 12.92 -27.61 2.33
CA THR A 104 13.26 -27.06 1.02
C THR A 104 12.01 -26.87 0.15
N ASN A 105 11.92 -25.73 -0.56
CA ASN A 105 10.77 -25.44 -1.44
C ASN A 105 10.67 -26.42 -2.62
N THR A 106 11.81 -26.97 -3.06
CA THR A 106 11.84 -28.08 -4.01
C THR A 106 11.03 -29.27 -3.49
N ASN A 107 11.30 -29.72 -2.27
CA ASN A 107 10.62 -30.88 -1.72
C ASN A 107 9.14 -30.59 -1.48
N VAL A 108 8.77 -29.36 -1.12
CA VAL A 108 7.36 -28.92 -1.11
C VAL A 108 6.72 -29.19 -2.47
N ARG A 109 7.30 -28.70 -3.56
CA ARG A 109 6.72 -28.86 -4.91
C ARG A 109 6.49 -30.32 -5.31
N TYR A 110 7.45 -31.21 -5.06
CA TYR A 110 7.35 -32.62 -5.46
C TYR A 110 6.53 -33.48 -4.50
N LEU A 111 6.36 -33.08 -3.23
CA LEU A 111 5.57 -33.83 -2.26
C LEU A 111 4.07 -33.49 -2.32
N LEU A 112 3.71 -32.34 -2.86
CA LEU A 112 2.32 -31.88 -2.87
C LEU A 112 1.38 -32.81 -3.64
N LYS A 113 1.74 -33.27 -4.84
CA LYS A 113 0.88 -34.18 -5.62
C LYS A 113 0.65 -35.54 -4.92
N PRO A 114 1.70 -36.24 -4.41
CA PRO A 114 1.52 -37.40 -3.54
C PRO A 114 0.64 -37.13 -2.31
N LEU A 115 0.82 -35.98 -1.65
CA LEU A 115 0.03 -35.59 -0.48
C LEU A 115 -1.45 -35.34 -0.84
N ALA A 116 -1.75 -34.74 -1.99
CA ALA A 116 -3.11 -34.56 -2.48
C ALA A 116 -3.81 -35.91 -2.70
N ASN A 117 -3.10 -36.89 -3.28
CA ASN A 117 -3.60 -38.25 -3.46
C ASN A 117 -3.92 -38.90 -2.09
N CYS A 118 -3.03 -38.76 -1.10
CA CYS A 118 -3.30 -39.24 0.25
C CYS A 118 -4.55 -38.59 0.86
N VAL A 119 -4.66 -37.26 0.76
CA VAL A 119 -5.79 -36.50 1.32
C VAL A 119 -7.11 -36.97 0.70
N THR A 120 -7.17 -37.04 -0.62
CA THR A 120 -8.38 -37.45 -1.35
C THR A 120 -8.79 -38.90 -1.06
N LEU A 121 -7.82 -39.82 -0.97
CA LEU A 121 -8.07 -41.23 -0.65
C LEU A 121 -8.50 -41.46 0.82
N THR A 122 -8.14 -40.57 1.75
CA THR A 122 -8.62 -40.66 3.15
C THR A 122 -10.04 -40.12 3.37
N ASP A 123 -10.69 -39.61 2.33
CA ASP A 123 -12.01 -38.96 2.36
C ASP A 123 -12.13 -37.92 3.49
N TYR A 124 -11.05 -37.17 3.74
CA TYR A 124 -10.99 -36.06 4.71
C TYR A 124 -11.30 -36.44 6.17
N THR A 125 -11.46 -37.72 6.49
CA THR A 125 -11.82 -38.20 7.84
C THR A 125 -10.70 -38.00 8.86
N LYS A 126 -9.46 -37.80 8.38
CA LYS A 126 -8.25 -37.56 9.19
C LYS A 126 -7.79 -36.09 9.13
N PHE A 127 -8.72 -35.14 9.24
CA PHE A 127 -8.44 -33.69 9.15
C PHE A 127 -7.24 -33.21 10.01
N ALA A 128 -7.10 -33.72 11.23
CA ALA A 128 -5.97 -33.41 12.11
C ALA A 128 -4.58 -33.73 11.50
N ARG A 129 -4.50 -34.68 10.57
CA ARG A 129 -3.27 -35.06 9.85
C ARG A 129 -3.02 -34.21 8.59
N ILE A 130 -4.04 -33.52 8.08
CA ILE A 130 -3.94 -32.64 6.90
C ILE A 130 -3.44 -31.25 7.32
N ARG A 131 -3.88 -30.77 8.49
CA ARG A 131 -3.53 -29.44 9.00
C ARG A 131 -2.01 -29.15 9.00
N PRO A 132 -1.11 -30.06 9.43
CA PRO A 132 0.33 -29.81 9.39
C PRO A 132 0.88 -29.60 7.98
N VAL A 133 0.36 -30.31 6.97
CA VAL A 133 0.75 -30.14 5.56
C VAL A 133 0.49 -28.71 5.11
N ILE A 134 -0.73 -28.22 5.37
CA ILE A 134 -1.16 -26.88 4.95
C ILE A 134 -0.43 -25.78 5.72
N ASN A 135 -0.10 -26.01 6.99
CA ASN A 135 0.74 -25.08 7.77
C ASN A 135 2.13 -24.94 7.14
N GLU A 136 2.74 -26.04 6.70
CA GLU A 136 4.07 -26.02 6.07
C GLU A 136 4.03 -25.37 4.68
N ILE A 137 2.96 -25.61 3.90
CA ILE A 137 2.69 -24.89 2.64
C ILE A 137 2.63 -23.38 2.90
N THR A 138 1.86 -22.97 3.89
CA THR A 138 1.70 -21.56 4.27
C THR A 138 3.05 -20.95 4.66
N ALA A 139 3.82 -21.64 5.50
CA ALA A 139 5.15 -21.20 5.93
C ALA A 139 6.13 -21.07 4.74
N SER A 140 6.13 -22.03 3.82
CA SER A 140 6.94 -22.01 2.60
C SER A 140 6.57 -20.83 1.69
N LEU A 141 5.27 -20.60 1.47
CA LEU A 141 4.78 -19.47 0.68
C LEU A 141 5.10 -18.11 1.32
N MET A 142 4.97 -17.97 2.64
CA MET A 142 5.38 -16.75 3.36
C MET A 142 6.88 -16.49 3.18
N HIS A 143 7.70 -17.52 3.33
CA HIS A 143 9.15 -17.41 3.15
C HIS A 143 9.49 -16.99 1.72
N GLN A 144 8.89 -17.64 0.71
CA GLN A 144 9.12 -17.33 -0.69
C GLN A 144 8.60 -15.95 -1.11
N SER A 145 7.51 -15.47 -0.51
CA SER A 145 7.00 -14.11 -0.73
C SER A 145 8.00 -13.05 -0.28
N ARG A 146 8.69 -13.29 0.85
CA ARG A 146 9.74 -12.39 1.36
C ARG A 146 10.98 -12.44 0.47
N VAL A 147 11.43 -13.64 0.10
CA VAL A 147 12.55 -13.82 -0.83
C VAL A 147 12.24 -13.15 -2.18
N HIS A 148 11.00 -13.23 -2.67
CA HIS A 148 10.59 -12.58 -3.91
C HIS A 148 10.75 -11.07 -3.87
N LEU A 149 10.34 -10.44 -2.77
CA LEU A 149 10.45 -8.98 -2.64
C LEU A 149 11.89 -8.50 -2.47
N GLU A 150 12.73 -9.27 -1.77
CA GLU A 150 14.13 -8.89 -1.51
C GLU A 150 15.06 -9.29 -2.67
N GLN A 151 14.83 -10.46 -3.27
CA GLN A 151 15.70 -11.11 -4.25
C GLN A 151 14.84 -11.86 -5.31
N PRO A 152 14.16 -11.14 -6.23
CA PRO A 152 13.20 -11.75 -7.17
C PRO A 152 13.78 -12.88 -8.01
N LYS A 153 15.05 -12.76 -8.41
CA LYS A 153 15.77 -13.75 -9.24
C LYS A 153 16.05 -15.07 -8.53
N LEU A 154 16.05 -15.07 -7.20
CA LEU A 154 16.32 -16.25 -6.38
C LEU A 154 15.02 -16.87 -5.82
N SER A 155 13.87 -16.24 -6.10
CA SER A 155 12.57 -16.71 -5.66
C SER A 155 12.05 -17.83 -6.56
N GLU A 156 11.62 -18.92 -5.95
CA GLU A 156 10.86 -19.99 -6.61
C GLU A 156 9.34 -19.81 -6.44
N LEU A 157 8.91 -18.65 -5.93
CA LEU A 157 7.51 -18.39 -5.56
C LEU A 157 6.51 -18.77 -6.66
N PRO A 158 6.68 -18.40 -7.95
CA PRO A 158 5.70 -18.75 -8.98
C PRO A 158 5.54 -20.27 -9.14
N LYS A 159 6.66 -21.01 -9.17
CA LYS A 159 6.65 -22.48 -9.32
C LYS A 159 6.13 -23.20 -8.09
N THR A 160 6.41 -22.68 -6.89
CA THR A 160 5.84 -23.19 -5.65
C THR A 160 4.34 -22.93 -5.59
N LEU A 161 3.90 -21.73 -5.99
CA LEU A 161 2.49 -21.35 -6.01
C LEU A 161 1.69 -22.19 -7.02
N GLU A 162 2.24 -22.45 -8.20
CA GLU A 162 1.66 -23.37 -9.19
C GLU A 162 1.40 -24.76 -8.59
N ALA A 163 2.40 -25.36 -7.95
CA ALA A 163 2.26 -26.67 -7.29
C ALA A 163 1.21 -26.65 -6.15
N VAL A 164 1.09 -25.54 -5.43
CA VAL A 164 0.08 -25.36 -4.37
C VAL A 164 -1.32 -25.22 -4.95
N ILE A 165 -1.48 -24.49 -6.06
CA ILE A 165 -2.76 -24.37 -6.78
C ILE A 165 -3.20 -25.76 -7.28
N ASP A 166 -2.28 -26.54 -7.84
CA ASP A 166 -2.56 -27.90 -8.29
C ASP A 166 -2.98 -28.81 -7.12
N PHE A 167 -2.26 -28.73 -5.99
CA PHE A 167 -2.63 -29.42 -4.76
C PHE A 167 -4.06 -29.11 -4.32
N TYR A 168 -4.42 -27.83 -4.22
CA TYR A 168 -5.78 -27.45 -3.83
C TYR A 168 -6.81 -27.85 -4.88
N SER A 169 -6.47 -27.82 -6.16
CA SER A 169 -7.36 -28.28 -7.24
C SER A 169 -7.69 -29.76 -7.05
N ASP A 170 -6.70 -30.61 -6.84
CA ASP A 170 -6.91 -32.04 -6.59
C ASP A 170 -7.71 -32.29 -5.31
N VAL A 171 -7.35 -31.59 -4.24
CA VAL A 171 -7.97 -31.74 -2.91
C VAL A 171 -9.43 -31.29 -2.93
N LEU A 172 -9.78 -30.23 -3.65
CA LEU A 172 -11.14 -29.68 -3.64
C LEU A 172 -12.09 -30.34 -4.65
N VAL A 173 -11.58 -31.01 -5.69
CA VAL A 173 -12.43 -31.71 -6.69
C VAL A 173 -13.43 -32.67 -6.05
N ASN A 174 -13.03 -33.37 -4.98
CA ASN A 174 -13.88 -34.33 -4.29
C ASN A 174 -14.41 -33.81 -2.93
N TYR A 175 -13.98 -32.61 -2.49
CA TYR A 175 -14.44 -32.03 -1.24
C TYR A 175 -15.80 -31.36 -1.43
N ARG A 176 -16.79 -31.75 -0.62
CA ARG A 176 -18.11 -31.10 -0.61
C ARG A 176 -18.27 -30.29 0.66
N PHE A 177 -18.26 -28.96 0.52
CA PHE A 177 -18.68 -28.04 1.57
C PHE A 177 -20.15 -28.35 1.94
N LYS A 178 -20.42 -28.62 3.22
CA LYS A 178 -21.74 -29.04 3.73
C LYS A 178 -22.15 -28.17 4.91
N ASP A 179 -23.46 -28.02 5.12
CA ASP A 179 -23.96 -27.44 6.36
C ASP A 179 -23.71 -28.40 7.54
N GLY A 180 -22.86 -27.98 8.50
CA GLY A 180 -22.50 -28.74 9.70
C GLY A 180 -21.03 -29.20 9.82
N HIS A 181 -20.16 -28.95 8.82
CA HIS A 181 -18.70 -29.18 8.89
C HIS A 181 -17.93 -27.88 9.15
N ASP A 182 -18.29 -27.15 10.21
CA ASP A 182 -17.90 -25.74 10.35
C ASP A 182 -16.38 -25.51 10.50
N GLU A 183 -15.63 -26.41 11.15
CA GLU A 183 -14.19 -26.23 11.36
C GLU A 183 -13.36 -26.49 10.08
N GLY A 184 -13.68 -27.56 9.34
CA GLY A 184 -12.97 -27.93 8.12
C GLY A 184 -13.23 -26.94 6.97
N ASP A 185 -14.48 -26.55 6.78
CA ASP A 185 -14.90 -25.57 5.77
C ASP A 185 -14.25 -24.20 6.03
N ALA A 186 -14.25 -23.75 7.28
CA ALA A 186 -13.60 -22.49 7.68
C ALA A 186 -12.09 -22.55 7.46
N PHE A 187 -11.45 -23.65 7.82
CA PHE A 187 -10.03 -23.85 7.61
C PHE A 187 -9.63 -23.82 6.13
N PHE A 188 -10.31 -24.57 5.25
CA PHE A 188 -10.01 -24.54 3.82
C PHE A 188 -10.25 -23.15 3.23
N THR A 189 -11.33 -22.48 3.62
CA THR A 189 -11.62 -21.11 3.18
C THR A 189 -10.49 -20.13 3.57
N ALA A 190 -10.02 -20.18 4.83
CA ALA A 190 -8.94 -19.31 5.30
C ALA A 190 -7.61 -19.55 4.54
N ASN A 191 -7.28 -20.81 4.25
CA ASN A 191 -6.05 -21.16 3.54
C ASN A 191 -6.10 -20.83 2.03
N LEU A 192 -7.28 -20.92 1.40
CA LEU A 192 -7.45 -20.44 0.03
C LEU A 192 -7.31 -18.92 -0.05
N LEU A 193 -7.86 -18.19 0.92
CA LEU A 193 -7.68 -16.73 1.02
C LEU A 193 -6.21 -16.35 1.16
N PHE A 194 -5.44 -17.15 1.92
CA PHE A 194 -4.00 -16.92 2.10
C PHE A 194 -3.23 -16.84 0.77
N LEU A 195 -3.66 -17.52 -0.29
CA LEU A 195 -3.05 -17.42 -1.62
C LEU A 195 -3.02 -15.96 -2.14
N PHE A 196 -4.05 -15.18 -1.82
CA PHE A 196 -4.16 -13.77 -2.20
C PHE A 196 -3.60 -12.78 -1.17
N ALA A 197 -3.34 -13.22 0.06
CA ALA A 197 -2.87 -12.34 1.13
C ALA A 197 -1.41 -11.91 0.95
N GLU A 198 -0.49 -12.87 0.85
CA GLU A 198 0.94 -12.58 0.66
C GLU A 198 1.42 -12.99 -0.74
N PRO A 199 1.26 -14.25 -1.19
CA PRO A 199 1.89 -14.73 -2.42
C PRO A 199 1.49 -13.96 -3.68
N LEU A 200 0.19 -13.86 -3.96
CA LEU A 200 -0.30 -13.14 -5.14
C LEU A 200 -0.30 -11.61 -4.93
N LEU A 201 -0.25 -11.12 -3.68
CA LEU A 201 -0.11 -9.69 -3.42
C LEU A 201 1.28 -9.18 -3.85
N VAL A 202 2.33 -9.98 -3.59
CA VAL A 202 3.71 -9.61 -3.89
C VAL A 202 4.11 -9.83 -5.34
N LEU A 203 3.47 -10.78 -6.03
CA LEU A 203 3.68 -10.98 -7.46
C LEU A 203 3.12 -9.80 -8.24
N ASP A 204 3.91 -9.29 -9.18
CA ASP A 204 3.43 -8.32 -10.16
C ASP A 204 2.63 -9.01 -11.25
N TYR A 205 1.52 -8.38 -11.64
CA TYR A 205 0.69 -8.94 -12.70
C TYR A 205 1.43 -8.83 -14.04
N THR A 206 1.85 -9.98 -14.55
CA THR A 206 2.48 -10.14 -15.87
C THR A 206 1.71 -11.19 -16.66
N SER A 207 1.86 -11.21 -17.99
CA SER A 207 1.26 -12.24 -18.84
C SER A 207 1.72 -13.66 -18.49
N GLU A 208 2.88 -13.79 -17.83
CA GLU A 208 3.39 -15.06 -17.31
C GLU A 208 2.56 -15.59 -16.13
N PHE A 209 2.04 -14.71 -15.28
CA PHE A 209 1.35 -15.11 -14.04
C PHE A 209 -0.18 -15.02 -14.13
N GLU A 210 -0.75 -14.54 -15.22
CA GLU A 210 -2.20 -14.43 -15.45
C GLU A 210 -2.96 -15.72 -15.11
N LEU A 211 -2.42 -16.88 -15.53
CA LEU A 211 -3.01 -18.18 -15.24
C LEU A 211 -3.08 -18.49 -13.73
N LEU A 212 -2.03 -18.14 -12.97
CA LEU A 212 -1.97 -18.37 -11.51
C LEU A 212 -3.06 -17.57 -10.78
N PHE A 213 -3.24 -16.30 -11.13
CA PHE A 213 -4.29 -15.45 -10.56
C PHE A 213 -5.69 -15.99 -10.89
N SER A 214 -5.92 -16.33 -12.16
CA SER A 214 -7.23 -16.84 -12.61
C SER A 214 -7.59 -18.17 -11.94
N HIS A 215 -6.64 -19.11 -11.82
CA HIS A 215 -6.86 -20.40 -11.19
C HIS A 215 -7.10 -20.26 -9.68
N SER A 216 -6.31 -19.40 -9.01
CA SER A 216 -6.50 -19.13 -7.59
C SER A 216 -7.88 -18.53 -7.28
N LEU A 217 -8.36 -17.61 -8.13
CA LEU A 217 -9.70 -17.04 -7.98
C LEU A 217 -10.80 -18.09 -8.13
N ARG A 218 -10.66 -19.01 -9.10
CA ARG A 218 -11.60 -20.13 -9.28
C ARG A 218 -11.62 -21.07 -8.08
N LEU A 219 -10.46 -21.36 -7.47
CA LEU A 219 -10.39 -22.18 -6.25
C LEU A 219 -11.11 -21.54 -5.08
N ILE A 220 -10.91 -20.24 -4.83
CA ILE A 220 -11.66 -19.53 -3.77
C ILE A 220 -13.16 -19.58 -4.03
N ASN A 221 -13.58 -19.50 -5.30
CA ASN A 221 -15.00 -19.58 -5.66
C ASN A 221 -15.63 -20.95 -5.39
N GLN A 222 -14.84 -22.02 -5.23
CA GLN A 222 -15.33 -23.33 -4.80
C GLN A 222 -15.60 -23.40 -3.29
N SER A 223 -15.08 -22.45 -2.50
CA SER A 223 -15.29 -22.42 -1.06
C SER A 223 -16.72 -22.01 -0.68
N LYS A 224 -17.11 -22.32 0.58
CA LYS A 224 -18.44 -21.99 1.12
C LYS A 224 -18.78 -20.50 1.02
N ASN A 225 -17.77 -19.63 1.19
CA ASN A 225 -17.92 -18.19 1.06
C ASN A 225 -17.22 -17.69 -0.20
N THR A 226 -17.99 -17.34 -1.22
CA THR A 226 -17.43 -16.78 -2.46
C THR A 226 -16.66 -15.48 -2.18
N PRO A 227 -15.69 -15.10 -3.06
CA PRO A 227 -14.95 -13.84 -2.90
C PRO A 227 -15.87 -12.63 -2.69
N TYR A 228 -16.98 -12.59 -3.43
CA TYR A 228 -17.98 -11.53 -3.29
C TYR A 228 -18.73 -11.58 -1.95
N ALA A 229 -19.11 -12.77 -1.47
CA ALA A 229 -19.77 -12.90 -0.17
C ALA A 229 -18.88 -12.43 0.98
N LEU A 230 -17.58 -12.72 0.89
CA LEU A 230 -16.57 -12.25 1.84
C LEU A 230 -16.43 -10.72 1.79
N LEU A 231 -16.36 -10.15 0.59
CA LEU A 231 -16.32 -8.70 0.39
C LEU A 231 -17.56 -8.02 0.97
N ALA A 232 -18.76 -8.52 0.66
CA ALA A 232 -20.01 -7.97 1.17
C ALA A 232 -20.11 -8.09 2.70
N LYS A 233 -19.63 -9.19 3.28
CA LYS A 233 -19.57 -9.36 4.74
C LYS A 233 -18.60 -8.35 5.37
N ALA A 234 -17.41 -8.17 4.78
CA ALA A 234 -16.42 -7.20 5.25
C ALA A 234 -16.94 -5.76 5.18
N ALA A 235 -17.66 -5.41 4.11
CA ALA A 235 -18.27 -4.09 3.97
C ALA A 235 -19.32 -3.82 5.05
N ARG A 236 -20.23 -4.78 5.31
CA ARG A 236 -21.25 -4.66 6.37
C ARG A 236 -20.66 -4.52 7.77
N LEU A 237 -19.56 -5.23 8.05
CA LEU A 237 -18.86 -5.14 9.33
C LEU A 237 -18.30 -3.73 9.57
N SER A 238 -17.87 -3.04 8.51
CA SER A 238 -17.40 -1.66 8.59
C SER A 238 -18.53 -0.67 8.82
N GLU A 239 -19.69 -0.86 8.19
CA GLU A 239 -20.87 0.03 8.32
C GLU A 239 -21.49 0.02 9.73
N HIS A 240 -21.34 -1.09 10.48
CA HIS A 240 -21.93 -1.27 11.81
C HIS A 240 -20.89 -1.15 12.95
N GLY A 241 -19.66 -0.75 12.62
CA GLY A 241 -18.48 -0.76 13.48
C GLY A 241 -18.39 0.34 14.54
N ASN A 242 -19.49 0.65 15.24
CA ASN A 242 -19.46 1.40 16.50
C ASN A 242 -20.62 1.06 17.46
N GLU A 243 -21.57 0.20 17.08
CA GLU A 243 -22.67 -0.22 17.96
C GLU A 243 -22.51 -1.71 18.34
N GLY A 244 -21.80 -1.95 19.44
CA GLY A 244 -22.14 -3.01 20.39
C GLY A 244 -21.89 -4.48 20.04
N ASN A 245 -21.31 -4.86 18.90
CA ASN A 245 -21.00 -6.27 18.63
C ASN A 245 -19.64 -6.69 19.19
N LEU A 246 -19.66 -7.12 20.46
CA LEU A 246 -18.55 -7.78 21.16
C LEU A 246 -18.06 -9.07 20.46
N ASP A 247 -18.88 -9.70 19.62
CA ASP A 247 -18.49 -10.93 18.91
C ASP A 247 -17.50 -10.71 17.75
N ALA A 248 -17.20 -9.46 17.37
CA ALA A 248 -16.18 -9.14 16.36
C ALA A 248 -14.76 -9.01 16.97
N THR A 249 -14.60 -9.22 18.28
CA THR A 249 -13.36 -8.88 19.01
C THR A 249 -12.40 -10.05 19.26
N ALA A 250 -12.68 -11.25 18.74
CA ALA A 250 -11.77 -12.39 18.89
C ALA A 250 -11.46 -13.01 17.53
N GLU A 251 -10.18 -12.97 17.16
CA GLU A 251 -9.45 -13.76 16.16
C GLU A 251 -8.72 -12.89 15.11
N ASN A 252 -7.52 -13.32 14.71
CA ASN A 252 -6.59 -12.69 13.76
C ASN A 252 -7.15 -12.54 12.31
N TYR A 253 -8.47 -12.55 12.15
CA TYR A 253 -9.21 -12.61 10.90
C TYR A 253 -9.21 -11.33 10.04
N PRO A 254 -9.23 -10.09 10.58
CA PRO A 254 -9.33 -8.89 9.74
C PRO A 254 -8.12 -8.71 8.84
N CYS A 255 -6.91 -8.93 9.34
CA CYS A 255 -5.67 -8.69 8.59
C CYS A 255 -5.55 -9.61 7.38
N LEU A 256 -5.76 -10.92 7.59
CA LEU A 256 -5.72 -11.91 6.51
C LEU A 256 -6.83 -11.64 5.49
N ILE A 257 -8.07 -11.45 5.95
CA ILE A 257 -9.21 -11.20 5.06
C ILE A 257 -8.99 -9.92 4.24
N PHE A 258 -8.68 -8.79 4.87
CA PHE A 258 -8.55 -7.52 4.16
C PHE A 258 -7.37 -7.52 3.19
N THR A 259 -6.25 -8.14 3.56
CA THR A 259 -5.10 -8.26 2.65
C THR A 259 -5.41 -9.19 1.47
N SER A 260 -6.10 -10.30 1.72
CA SER A 260 -6.56 -11.21 0.65
C SER A 260 -7.55 -10.51 -0.28
N LEU A 261 -8.52 -9.79 0.29
CA LEU A 261 -9.51 -9.04 -0.48
C LEU A 261 -8.86 -7.91 -1.29
N LEU A 262 -7.82 -7.25 -0.76
CA LEU A 262 -7.02 -6.30 -1.53
C LEU A 262 -6.37 -6.98 -2.73
N GLY A 263 -5.74 -8.15 -2.55
CA GLY A 263 -5.14 -8.92 -3.65
C GLY A 263 -6.19 -9.33 -4.70
N ILE A 264 -7.32 -9.86 -4.25
CA ILE A 264 -8.44 -10.26 -5.12
C ILE A 264 -8.97 -9.06 -5.90
N LEU A 265 -9.27 -7.95 -5.23
CA LEU A 265 -9.81 -6.74 -5.86
C LEU A 265 -8.82 -6.10 -6.82
N SER A 266 -7.54 -6.08 -6.48
CA SER A 266 -6.49 -5.58 -7.36
C SER A 266 -6.50 -6.36 -8.67
N TYR A 267 -6.54 -7.71 -8.60
CA TYR A 267 -6.66 -8.53 -9.81
C TYR A 267 -7.98 -8.30 -10.55
N VAL A 268 -9.11 -8.36 -9.85
CA VAL A 268 -10.46 -8.23 -10.46
C VAL A 268 -10.66 -6.88 -11.15
N MET A 269 -10.20 -5.78 -10.55
CA MET A 269 -10.42 -4.42 -11.07
C MET A 269 -9.42 -4.00 -12.13
N LEU A 270 -8.15 -4.43 -12.01
CA LEU A 270 -7.08 -3.95 -12.87
C LEU A 270 -6.79 -4.88 -14.05
N HIS A 271 -7.11 -6.18 -13.92
CA HIS A 271 -6.49 -7.19 -14.77
C HIS A 271 -7.44 -8.29 -15.26
N ALA A 272 -8.44 -8.70 -14.47
CA ALA A 272 -9.27 -9.86 -14.79
C ALA A 272 -10.07 -9.69 -16.09
N THR A 273 -10.10 -10.75 -16.90
CA THR A 273 -10.95 -10.80 -18.10
C THR A 273 -12.37 -11.26 -17.74
N PRO A 274 -13.37 -11.00 -18.60
CA PRO A 274 -14.72 -11.53 -18.39
C PRO A 274 -14.79 -13.06 -18.23
N LYS A 275 -13.83 -13.80 -18.82
CA LYS A 275 -13.74 -15.26 -18.68
C LYS A 275 -13.31 -15.67 -17.28
N ASP A 276 -12.42 -14.90 -16.66
CA ASP A 276 -11.92 -15.17 -15.30
C ASP A 276 -12.99 -14.93 -14.24
N LEU A 277 -13.86 -13.96 -14.49
CA LEU A 277 -14.93 -13.56 -13.56
C LEU A 277 -16.20 -14.40 -13.69
N HIS A 278 -16.31 -15.25 -14.71
CA HIS A 278 -17.50 -16.06 -14.97
C HIS A 278 -17.89 -16.90 -13.75
N ASN A 279 -19.13 -16.75 -13.27
CA ASN A 279 -19.69 -17.38 -12.06
C ASN A 279 -18.97 -17.08 -10.73
N CYS A 280 -17.95 -16.20 -10.73
CA CYS A 280 -17.14 -15.87 -9.54
C CYS A 280 -17.39 -14.45 -9.04
N TRP A 281 -17.71 -13.54 -9.95
CA TRP A 281 -17.89 -12.12 -9.64
C TRP A 281 -19.14 -11.57 -10.31
N PRO A 282 -19.99 -10.79 -9.62
CA PRO A 282 -21.17 -10.24 -10.27
C PRO A 282 -20.78 -9.16 -11.28
N LEU A 283 -21.30 -9.25 -12.50
CA LEU A 283 -20.92 -8.38 -13.62
C LEU A 283 -21.71 -7.06 -13.68
N VAL A 284 -22.74 -6.91 -12.85
CA VAL A 284 -23.64 -5.74 -12.89
C VAL A 284 -23.61 -5.03 -11.54
N PHE A 285 -22.84 -3.96 -11.45
CA PHE A 285 -22.88 -3.05 -10.31
C PHE A 285 -22.90 -1.61 -10.75
N SER A 286 -23.55 -0.77 -9.95
CA SER A 286 -23.36 0.68 -10.05
C SER A 286 -21.96 1.04 -9.55
N LYS A 287 -21.42 2.15 -10.07
CA LYS A 287 -20.12 2.68 -9.62
C LYS A 287 -20.08 2.93 -8.12
N ALA A 288 -21.17 3.46 -7.56
CA ALA A 288 -21.31 3.72 -6.13
C ALA A 288 -21.21 2.44 -5.29
N HIS A 289 -21.79 1.33 -5.76
CA HIS A 289 -21.71 0.05 -5.05
C HIS A 289 -20.28 -0.45 -4.94
N TYR A 290 -19.48 -0.32 -6.02
CA TYR A 290 -18.08 -0.73 -5.98
C TYR A 290 -17.24 0.10 -5.03
N ILE A 291 -17.42 1.43 -5.03
CA ILE A 291 -16.68 2.32 -4.12
C ILE A 291 -16.94 1.93 -2.67
N ASN A 292 -18.20 1.74 -2.30
CA ASN A 292 -18.59 1.39 -0.93
C ASN A 292 -18.06 0.02 -0.50
N LEU A 293 -18.02 -0.96 -1.42
CA LEU A 293 -17.47 -2.28 -1.11
C LEU A 293 -15.95 -2.25 -0.86
N VAL A 294 -15.22 -1.43 -1.62
CA VAL A 294 -13.76 -1.39 -1.52
C VAL A 294 -13.30 -0.43 -0.42
N HIS A 295 -14.13 0.54 -0.03
CA HIS A 295 -13.76 1.57 0.93
C HIS A 295 -13.18 1.03 2.25
N PRO A 296 -13.84 0.09 2.96
CA PRO A 296 -13.34 -0.48 4.21
C PRO A 296 -11.98 -1.16 4.07
N ILE A 297 -11.76 -1.82 2.93
CA ILE A 297 -10.52 -2.54 2.64
C ILE A 297 -9.39 -1.53 2.49
N LEU A 298 -9.59 -0.50 1.67
CA LEU A 298 -8.59 0.55 1.48
C LEU A 298 -8.31 1.33 2.77
N ASN A 299 -9.35 1.62 3.56
CA ASN A 299 -9.18 2.28 4.86
C ASN A 299 -8.30 1.43 5.79
N TYR A 300 -8.57 0.12 5.88
CA TYR A 300 -7.75 -0.82 6.64
C TYR A 300 -6.31 -0.92 6.11
N THR A 301 -6.13 -1.16 4.82
CA THR A 301 -4.81 -1.48 4.24
C THR A 301 -3.89 -0.28 4.12
N LEU A 302 -4.42 0.93 3.94
CA LEU A 302 -3.66 2.19 4.02
C LEU A 302 -3.27 2.52 5.47
N THR A 303 -4.01 2.00 6.46
CA THR A 303 -3.74 2.21 7.89
C THR A 303 -2.56 1.36 8.40
N VAL A 304 -2.14 0.28 7.72
CA VAL A 304 -1.17 -0.73 8.22
C VAL A 304 0.20 -0.17 8.68
N ARG A 305 0.54 1.10 8.41
CA ARG A 305 1.69 1.78 9.04
C ARG A 305 1.41 2.45 10.40
N SER A 306 0.18 2.49 10.90
CA SER A 306 -0.14 3.08 12.21
C SER A 306 0.15 2.14 13.39
N TYR A 307 0.51 0.88 13.15
CA TYR A 307 0.79 -0.11 14.19
C TYR A 307 2.01 0.24 15.06
N HIS A 308 2.92 1.11 14.61
CA HIS A 308 4.00 1.57 15.49
C HIS A 308 3.53 2.50 16.62
N ASN A 309 2.29 3.01 16.57
CA ASN A 309 1.74 3.93 17.58
C ASN A 309 0.62 3.34 18.45
N LEU A 310 0.23 2.08 18.27
CA LEU A 310 -0.60 1.37 19.25
C LEU A 310 0.33 0.86 20.36
N GLN A 311 0.66 1.73 21.31
CA GLN A 311 1.24 1.29 22.57
C GLN A 311 0.28 0.29 23.23
N ASN A 312 0.76 -0.94 23.40
CA ASN A 312 0.44 -1.84 24.50
C ASN A 312 -1.05 -1.92 24.88
N THR A 313 -1.88 -2.55 24.04
CA THR A 313 -3.05 -3.24 24.58
C THR A 313 -2.69 -4.70 24.83
N GLU A 314 -3.07 -5.24 25.99
CA GLU A 314 -2.67 -6.58 26.46
C GLU A 314 -3.11 -7.72 25.51
N HIS A 315 -3.94 -7.44 24.51
CA HIS A 315 -4.44 -8.41 23.53
C HIS A 315 -3.40 -8.84 22.48
N GLU A 316 -2.34 -8.06 22.22
CA GLU A 316 -1.27 -8.47 21.28
C GLU A 316 -0.31 -9.51 21.88
N LYS A 317 -0.37 -9.78 23.19
CA LYS A 317 0.42 -10.85 23.82
C LYS A 317 -0.09 -12.25 23.52
N ILE A 318 -1.32 -12.40 23.02
CA ILE A 318 -1.96 -13.72 22.87
C ILE A 318 -1.77 -14.31 21.46
N ASN A 319 -1.46 -13.50 20.44
CA ASN A 319 -1.30 -14.00 19.07
C ASN A 319 0.09 -13.67 18.50
N ALA A 320 0.97 -14.67 18.55
CA ALA A 320 2.32 -14.65 17.99
C ALA A 320 2.35 -14.66 16.43
N LEU A 321 1.50 -13.86 15.77
CA LEU A 321 1.76 -13.45 14.39
C LEU A 321 2.53 -12.13 14.47
N LYS A 322 3.85 -12.21 14.36
CA LYS A 322 4.72 -11.03 14.23
C LYS A 322 4.10 -10.10 13.20
N SER A 323 4.05 -8.80 13.49
CA SER A 323 3.67 -7.77 12.52
C SER A 323 4.32 -8.08 11.16
N PRO A 324 3.57 -8.02 10.04
CA PRO A 324 4.13 -8.37 8.74
C PRO A 324 5.40 -7.56 8.50
N PRO A 325 6.46 -8.14 7.90
CA PRO A 325 7.70 -7.42 7.63
C PRO A 325 7.45 -6.12 6.88
N GLU A 326 8.28 -5.10 7.12
CA GLU A 326 8.13 -3.76 6.52
C GLU A 326 8.00 -3.81 4.99
N VAL A 327 8.67 -4.78 4.35
CA VAL A 327 8.64 -4.98 2.89
C VAL A 327 7.24 -5.41 2.40
N ILE A 328 6.56 -6.29 3.14
CA ILE A 328 5.17 -6.70 2.83
C ILE A 328 4.23 -5.52 3.01
N GLN A 329 4.38 -4.76 4.11
CA GLN A 329 3.56 -3.57 4.38
C GLN A 329 3.71 -2.51 3.28
N LYS A 330 4.93 -2.27 2.79
CA LYS A 330 5.19 -1.39 1.64
C LYS A 330 4.40 -1.84 0.41
N LYS A 331 4.43 -3.13 0.09
CA LYS A 331 3.69 -3.69 -1.04
C LYS A 331 2.17 -3.58 -0.86
N THR A 332 1.66 -3.84 0.34
CA THR A 332 0.23 -3.67 0.68
C THR A 332 -0.23 -2.22 0.45
N VAL A 333 0.54 -1.23 0.90
CA VAL A 333 0.21 0.18 0.69
C VAL A 333 0.27 0.54 -0.79
N SER A 334 1.33 0.14 -1.50
CA SER A 334 1.48 0.35 -2.95
C SER A 334 0.27 -0.21 -3.73
N ARG A 335 -0.12 -1.46 -3.48
CA ARG A 335 -1.32 -2.07 -4.07
C ARG A 335 -2.61 -1.33 -3.72
N SER A 336 -2.72 -0.82 -2.50
CA SER A 336 -3.89 -0.03 -2.07
C SER A 336 -4.00 1.28 -2.85
N LEU A 337 -2.86 1.95 -3.10
CA LEU A 337 -2.82 3.17 -3.91
C LEU A 337 -3.17 2.88 -5.38
N GLU A 338 -2.66 1.80 -5.95
CA GLU A 338 -3.01 1.36 -7.31
C GLU A 338 -4.52 1.07 -7.45
N LEU A 339 -5.09 0.35 -6.49
CA LEU A 339 -6.52 0.04 -6.48
C LEU A 339 -7.38 1.30 -6.30
N LEU A 340 -6.98 2.21 -5.40
CA LEU A 340 -7.66 3.50 -5.24
C LEU A 340 -7.63 4.29 -6.56
N GLN A 341 -6.49 4.33 -7.25
CA GLN A 341 -6.37 4.96 -8.57
C GLN A 341 -7.30 4.31 -9.60
N ALA A 342 -7.40 2.98 -9.61
CA ALA A 342 -8.30 2.25 -10.50
C ALA A 342 -9.77 2.66 -10.29
N ILE A 343 -10.19 2.73 -9.02
CA ILE A 343 -11.54 3.10 -8.64
C ILE A 343 -11.85 4.53 -9.06
N LEU A 344 -10.91 5.45 -8.85
CA LEU A 344 -11.07 6.84 -9.29
C LEU A 344 -11.22 6.93 -10.81
N HIS A 345 -10.42 6.18 -11.58
CA HIS A 345 -10.55 6.15 -13.04
C HIS A 345 -11.91 5.59 -13.49
N PHE A 346 -12.39 4.55 -12.81
CA PHE A 346 -13.70 3.96 -13.07
C PHE A 346 -14.88 4.93 -12.82
N CYS A 347 -14.71 5.91 -11.92
CA CYS A 347 -15.77 6.87 -11.60
C CYS A 347 -16.17 7.74 -12.81
N LEU A 348 -15.28 7.99 -13.78
CA LEU A 348 -15.44 8.84 -15.01
C LEU A 348 -15.92 10.29 -14.80
N ASN A 349 -16.62 10.60 -13.72
CA ASN A 349 -17.12 11.93 -13.38
C ASN A 349 -16.22 12.59 -12.33
N PRO A 350 -16.17 13.93 -12.30
CA PRO A 350 -15.54 14.65 -11.21
C PRO A 350 -16.13 14.24 -9.84
N LEU A 351 -15.30 14.19 -8.81
CA LEU A 351 -15.75 13.91 -7.44
C LEU A 351 -16.45 15.15 -6.90
N ASN A 352 -17.78 15.07 -6.77
CA ASN A 352 -18.60 16.16 -6.25
C ASN A 352 -18.57 16.22 -4.71
N SER A 353 -19.19 17.25 -4.15
CA SER A 353 -19.22 17.46 -2.70
C SER A 353 -19.88 16.34 -1.91
N THR A 354 -20.82 15.58 -2.51
CA THR A 354 -21.50 14.46 -1.84
C THR A 354 -20.64 13.22 -1.75
N TRP A 355 -19.67 13.06 -2.65
CA TRP A 355 -18.69 11.98 -2.58
C TRP A 355 -17.82 12.10 -1.33
N TRP A 356 -17.46 13.33 -0.92
CA TRP A 356 -16.65 13.62 0.26
C TRP A 356 -17.47 13.56 1.57
N SER A 357 -18.07 12.40 1.85
CA SER A 357 -18.62 12.05 3.17
C SER A 357 -17.51 12.01 4.23
N GLU A 358 -17.88 11.99 5.52
CA GLU A 358 -16.90 11.85 6.60
C GLU A 358 -16.03 10.59 6.42
N ASP A 359 -16.60 9.48 5.97
CA ASP A 359 -15.84 8.24 5.73
C ASP A 359 -14.81 8.40 4.60
N HIS A 360 -15.18 9.02 3.47
CA HIS A 360 -14.25 9.24 2.36
C HIS A 360 -13.18 10.29 2.66
N MET A 361 -13.38 11.15 3.65
CA MET A 361 -12.33 12.05 4.14
C MET A 361 -11.16 11.30 4.78
N ASP A 362 -11.38 10.08 5.30
CA ASP A 362 -10.31 9.26 5.87
C ASP A 362 -9.18 9.02 4.86
N TYR A 363 -9.48 8.94 3.56
CA TYR A 363 -8.43 8.83 2.55
C TYR A 363 -7.43 9.98 2.62
N ILE A 364 -7.90 11.22 2.77
CA ILE A 364 -6.99 12.38 2.86
C ILE A 364 -6.15 12.29 4.14
N TRP A 365 -6.75 11.87 5.26
CA TRP A 365 -6.03 11.76 6.53
C TRP A 365 -5.02 10.61 6.55
N LEU A 366 -5.35 9.47 5.95
CA LEU A 366 -4.45 8.33 5.82
C LEU A 366 -3.30 8.64 4.86
N LEU A 367 -3.60 9.22 3.70
CA LEU A 367 -2.57 9.63 2.74
C LEU A 367 -1.67 10.72 3.33
N LYS A 368 -2.21 11.68 4.10
CA LYS A 368 -1.42 12.64 4.88
C LYS A 368 -0.45 11.92 5.82
N LYS A 369 -0.93 10.94 6.60
CA LYS A 369 -0.08 10.16 7.52
C LYS A 369 1.04 9.42 6.79
N LEU A 370 0.78 8.91 5.60
CA LEU A 370 1.80 8.26 4.76
C LEU A 370 2.79 9.27 4.16
N ALA A 371 2.31 10.44 3.74
CA ALA A 371 3.10 11.50 3.11
C ALA A 371 4.06 12.21 4.09
N ILE A 372 3.75 12.25 5.39
CA ILE A 372 4.56 12.94 6.40
C ILE A 372 5.56 12.03 7.12
N GLN A 373 5.77 10.82 6.63
CA GLN A 373 6.68 9.88 7.28
C GLN A 373 8.14 10.36 7.21
N PRO A 374 8.93 10.10 8.27
CA PRO A 374 10.30 10.56 8.34
C PRO A 374 11.14 9.94 7.21
N VAL A 375 11.88 10.80 6.50
CA VAL A 375 12.76 10.42 5.40
C VAL A 375 14.19 10.38 5.93
N SER A 376 14.78 9.17 5.97
CA SER A 376 16.15 8.95 6.44
C SER A 376 17.18 8.85 5.31
N GLY A 377 16.74 8.78 4.04
CA GLY A 377 17.60 8.68 2.86
C GLY A 377 17.69 9.95 2.03
N GLU A 378 18.56 9.96 1.02
CA GLU A 378 18.69 11.06 0.06
C GLU A 378 17.51 11.14 -0.91
N THR A 379 16.86 10.01 -1.19
CA THR A 379 15.66 9.93 -2.03
C THR A 379 14.40 9.80 -1.19
N LEU A 380 13.33 10.46 -1.64
CA LEU A 380 12.00 10.29 -1.07
C LEU A 380 11.53 8.85 -1.33
N PRO A 381 11.02 8.13 -0.31
CA PRO A 381 10.44 6.81 -0.51
C PRO A 381 9.29 6.86 -1.52
N GLU A 382 9.17 5.83 -2.37
CA GLU A 382 8.09 5.72 -3.37
C GLU A 382 6.72 5.87 -2.72
N VAL A 383 6.47 5.16 -1.61
CA VAL A 383 5.20 5.25 -0.86
C VAL A 383 4.85 6.69 -0.45
N VAL A 384 5.84 7.51 -0.05
CA VAL A 384 5.61 8.92 0.31
C VAL A 384 5.23 9.71 -0.95
N THR A 385 5.98 9.52 -2.03
CA THR A 385 5.76 10.20 -3.32
C THR A 385 4.41 9.84 -3.93
N ASP A 386 4.05 8.57 -3.94
CA ASP A 386 2.78 8.05 -4.45
C ASP A 386 1.60 8.54 -3.62
N SER A 387 1.76 8.65 -2.29
CA SER A 387 0.73 9.19 -1.41
C SER A 387 0.47 10.67 -1.70
N ILE A 388 1.52 11.48 -1.89
CA ILE A 388 1.39 12.89 -2.29
C ILE A 388 0.72 13.00 -3.66
N SER A 389 1.16 12.21 -4.64
CA SER A 389 0.58 12.16 -5.98
C SER A 389 -0.90 11.77 -5.97
N MET A 390 -1.28 10.82 -5.12
CA MET A 390 -2.67 10.40 -4.95
C MET A 390 -3.54 11.52 -4.37
N VAL A 391 -3.03 12.28 -3.40
CA VAL A 391 -3.71 13.46 -2.86
C VAL A 391 -3.92 14.49 -3.98
N ASP A 392 -2.89 14.81 -4.75
CA ASP A 392 -2.97 15.75 -5.86
C ASP A 392 -4.00 15.29 -6.91
N ARG A 393 -4.08 13.98 -7.15
CA ARG A 393 -5.07 13.38 -8.04
C ARG A 393 -6.49 13.48 -7.48
N LEU A 394 -6.71 13.15 -6.21
CA LEU A 394 -8.02 13.29 -5.57
C LEU A 394 -8.53 14.73 -5.61
N PHE A 395 -7.67 15.70 -5.33
CA PHE A 395 -8.01 17.12 -5.47
C PHE A 395 -8.29 17.47 -6.93
N SER A 396 -7.42 17.12 -7.87
CA SER A 396 -7.60 17.46 -9.30
C SER A 396 -8.79 16.77 -9.97
N MET A 397 -9.25 15.63 -9.47
CA MET A 397 -10.47 14.96 -9.92
C MET A 397 -11.73 15.52 -9.27
N SER A 398 -11.61 16.33 -8.22
CA SER A 398 -12.77 16.93 -7.54
C SER A 398 -13.30 18.16 -8.28
N THR A 399 -14.60 18.39 -8.19
CA THR A 399 -15.27 19.64 -8.63
C THR A 399 -14.69 20.84 -7.87
N TYR A 400 -14.91 22.05 -8.37
CA TYR A 400 -14.43 23.24 -7.68
C TYR A 400 -15.06 23.40 -6.29
N SER A 401 -16.34 23.09 -6.17
CA SER A 401 -17.10 23.15 -4.94
C SER A 401 -16.60 22.14 -3.90
N ALA A 402 -16.31 20.91 -4.32
CA ALA A 402 -15.72 19.89 -3.45
C ALA A 402 -14.32 20.29 -2.97
N ARG A 403 -13.45 20.76 -3.88
CA ARG A 403 -12.11 21.23 -3.53
C ARG A 403 -12.15 22.36 -2.50
N TYR A 404 -13.08 23.31 -2.63
CA TYR A 404 -13.26 24.37 -1.62
C TYR A 404 -13.54 23.79 -0.24
N ARG A 405 -14.48 22.85 -0.12
CA ARG A 405 -14.80 22.19 1.16
C ARG A 405 -13.61 21.42 1.72
N LEU A 406 -12.88 20.71 0.85
CA LEU A 406 -11.64 20.01 1.22
C LEU A 406 -10.61 20.98 1.80
N PHE A 407 -10.31 22.09 1.12
CA PHE A 407 -9.38 23.10 1.62
C PHE A 407 -9.83 23.71 2.95
N CYS A 408 -11.13 23.99 3.11
CA CYS A 408 -11.65 24.48 4.37
C CYS A 408 -11.43 23.50 5.53
N ARG A 409 -11.49 22.19 5.26
CA ARG A 409 -11.22 21.14 6.25
C ARG A 409 -9.73 20.92 6.49
N THR A 410 -8.90 20.91 5.45
CA THR A 410 -7.47 20.58 5.58
C THR A 410 -6.60 21.74 6.04
N LEU A 411 -7.06 22.99 5.87
CA LEU A 411 -6.30 24.19 6.22
C LEU A 411 -6.73 24.83 7.54
N ASP A 412 -7.57 24.18 8.34
CA ASP A 412 -7.99 24.71 9.65
C ASP A 412 -6.76 24.94 10.56
N PRO A 413 -6.46 26.19 10.95
CA PRO A 413 -5.29 26.52 11.77
C PRO A 413 -5.41 26.02 13.22
N ARG A 414 -6.55 25.45 13.62
CA ARG A 414 -6.77 24.87 14.96
C ARG A 414 -6.38 23.40 15.03
N GLN A 415 -6.01 22.77 13.92
CA GLN A 415 -5.62 21.35 13.92
C GLN A 415 -4.36 21.13 14.76
N PRO A 416 -4.41 20.24 15.77
CA PRO A 416 -3.25 19.93 16.60
C PRO A 416 -2.23 19.10 15.82
N GLY A 417 -0.94 19.37 16.03
CA GLY A 417 0.15 18.58 15.46
C GLY A 417 0.25 18.64 13.93
N GLU A 418 -0.11 19.78 13.33
CA GLU A 418 -0.10 19.96 11.89
C GLU A 418 1.33 19.96 11.32
N HIS A 419 1.60 19.08 10.35
CA HIS A 419 2.91 19.06 9.67
C HIS A 419 3.05 20.26 8.73
N HIS A 420 4.02 21.14 9.00
CA HIS A 420 4.25 22.39 8.24
C HIS A 420 4.45 22.17 6.75
N GLY A 421 5.15 21.11 6.35
CA GLY A 421 5.32 20.76 4.94
C GLY A 421 4.00 20.36 4.25
N TRP A 422 3.12 19.66 4.97
CA TRP A 422 1.82 19.25 4.43
C TRP A 422 0.90 20.46 4.27
N ARG A 423 0.85 21.33 5.29
CA ARG A 423 0.11 22.59 5.20
C ARG A 423 0.60 23.45 4.04
N GLY A 424 1.93 23.56 3.85
CA GLY A 424 2.52 24.26 2.72
C GLY A 424 2.13 23.67 1.35
N HIS A 425 2.08 22.34 1.25
CA HIS A 425 1.59 21.64 0.06
C HIS A 425 0.12 21.96 -0.22
N MET A 426 -0.76 21.87 0.79
CA MET A 426 -2.18 22.21 0.67
C MET A 426 -2.42 23.67 0.25
N ILE A 427 -1.62 24.61 0.77
CA ILE A 427 -1.68 26.03 0.34
C ILE A 427 -1.26 26.17 -1.13
N THR A 428 -0.25 25.43 -1.56
CA THR A 428 0.23 25.44 -2.95
C THR A 428 -0.84 24.91 -3.91
N LEU A 429 -1.47 23.77 -3.57
CA LEU A 429 -2.61 23.24 -4.32
C LEU A 429 -3.79 24.22 -4.34
N CYS A 430 -4.08 24.90 -3.23
CA CYS A 430 -5.13 25.91 -3.15
C CYS A 430 -4.85 27.11 -4.08
N LYS A 431 -3.59 27.56 -4.16
CA LYS A 431 -3.15 28.60 -5.10
C LYS A 431 -3.32 28.15 -6.56
N ASP A 432 -2.97 26.92 -6.90
CA ASP A 432 -3.10 26.39 -8.27
C ASP A 432 -4.58 26.20 -8.65
N TYR A 433 -5.39 25.71 -7.71
CA TYR A 433 -6.85 25.66 -7.81
C TYR A 433 -7.46 27.04 -8.07
N LEU A 434 -7.08 28.05 -7.27
CA LEU A 434 -7.53 29.42 -7.46
C LEU A 434 -7.14 29.93 -8.85
N HIS A 435 -5.92 29.65 -9.31
CA HIS A 435 -5.45 30.05 -10.63
C HIS A 435 -6.33 29.48 -11.76
N GLN A 436 -6.60 28.17 -11.73
CA GLN A 436 -7.39 27.47 -12.73
C GLN A 436 -8.80 28.05 -12.82
N ALA A 437 -9.52 28.09 -11.69
CA ALA A 437 -10.89 28.58 -11.67
C ALA A 437 -10.99 30.08 -12.02
N TRP A 438 -10.01 30.88 -11.59
CA TRP A 438 -9.98 32.30 -11.91
C TRP A 438 -9.78 32.52 -13.42
N LEU A 439 -8.89 31.76 -14.07
CA LEU A 439 -8.73 31.82 -15.53
C LEU A 439 -10.00 31.37 -16.26
N GLU A 440 -10.59 30.26 -15.87
CA GLU A 440 -11.81 29.75 -16.52
C GLU A 440 -12.96 30.73 -16.40
N CYS A 441 -13.12 31.39 -15.25
CA CYS A 441 -14.20 32.35 -15.07
C CYS A 441 -13.95 33.69 -15.76
N LEU A 442 -12.69 34.09 -15.93
CA LEU A 442 -12.35 35.23 -16.78
C LEU A 442 -12.66 34.95 -18.26
N ASN A 443 -12.53 33.69 -18.70
CA ASN A 443 -12.73 33.30 -20.10
C ASN A 443 -14.20 32.96 -20.43
N ALA A 444 -14.86 32.15 -19.61
CA ALA A 444 -16.20 31.61 -19.86
C ALA A 444 -17.31 32.35 -19.10
N GLY A 445 -16.96 33.15 -18.08
CA GLY A 445 -17.91 33.79 -17.18
C GLY A 445 -18.35 32.88 -16.03
N SER A 446 -18.63 33.49 -14.88
CA SER A 446 -18.97 32.78 -13.64
C SER A 446 -20.22 31.91 -13.75
N THR A 447 -21.24 32.36 -14.49
CA THR A 447 -22.50 31.63 -14.68
C THR A 447 -22.31 30.35 -15.50
N ALA A 448 -21.42 30.37 -16.48
CA ALA A 448 -21.12 29.19 -17.29
C ALA A 448 -20.38 28.14 -16.46
N VAL A 449 -19.39 28.56 -15.66
CA VAL A 449 -18.65 27.64 -14.78
C VAL A 449 -19.54 27.09 -13.66
N ALA A 450 -20.45 27.90 -13.10
CA ALA A 450 -21.46 27.42 -12.15
C ALA A 450 -22.35 26.34 -12.77
N SER A 451 -22.73 26.51 -14.04
CA SER A 451 -23.56 25.52 -14.75
C SER A 451 -22.80 24.21 -14.99
N GLN A 452 -21.51 24.27 -15.30
CA GLN A 452 -20.64 23.08 -15.41
C GLN A 452 -20.53 22.32 -14.10
N GLU A 453 -20.42 23.02 -12.96
CA GLU A 453 -20.41 22.40 -11.64
C GLU A 453 -21.76 21.70 -11.33
N CYS A 454 -22.89 22.32 -11.71
CA CYS A 454 -24.21 21.67 -11.61
C CYS A 454 -24.28 20.39 -12.46
N GLU A 455 -23.77 20.43 -13.69
CA GLU A 455 -23.72 19.25 -14.58
C GLU A 455 -22.82 18.15 -14.01
N ALA A 456 -21.78 18.51 -13.27
CA ALA A 456 -20.93 17.59 -12.52
C ALA A 456 -21.58 17.05 -11.22
N GLY A 457 -22.81 17.46 -10.90
CA GLY A 457 -23.59 16.95 -9.78
C GLY A 457 -23.47 17.76 -8.49
N GLU A 458 -23.08 19.04 -8.55
CA GLU A 458 -23.17 19.96 -7.42
C GLU A 458 -24.59 20.54 -7.29
N GLU A 459 -25.24 20.33 -6.16
CA GLU A 459 -26.56 20.93 -5.88
C GLU A 459 -26.47 22.46 -5.71
N THR A 460 -25.40 22.91 -5.05
CA THR A 460 -25.11 24.33 -4.82
C THR A 460 -23.65 24.60 -5.16
N PRO A 461 -23.33 25.03 -6.39
CA PRO A 461 -21.97 25.37 -6.77
C PRO A 461 -21.37 26.44 -5.86
N TYR A 462 -20.16 26.19 -5.36
CA TYR A 462 -19.33 27.14 -4.65
C TYR A 462 -18.16 27.49 -5.52
N LEU A 463 -18.20 28.68 -6.11
CA LEU A 463 -17.16 29.06 -7.04
C LEU A 463 -15.95 29.69 -6.35
N PRO A 464 -14.73 29.36 -6.84
CA PRO A 464 -13.41 29.88 -6.50
C PRO A 464 -13.29 31.25 -5.89
N PHE A 465 -13.95 32.13 -6.62
CA PHE A 465 -13.75 33.56 -6.72
C PHE A 465 -14.97 34.30 -6.16
N GLU A 466 -15.94 33.58 -5.59
CA GLU A 466 -16.96 34.20 -4.76
C GLU A 466 -16.29 34.78 -3.52
N GLN A 467 -16.66 36.02 -3.19
CA GLN A 467 -16.06 36.75 -2.08
C GLN A 467 -16.20 35.97 -0.76
N ARG A 468 -17.35 35.34 -0.52
CA ARG A 468 -17.58 34.52 0.68
C ARG A 468 -16.58 33.37 0.82
N CYS A 469 -16.32 32.65 -0.28
CA CYS A 469 -15.44 31.49 -0.29
C CYS A 469 -13.99 31.90 -0.06
N LEU A 470 -13.53 32.92 -0.79
CA LEU A 470 -12.18 33.44 -0.66
C LEU A 470 -11.91 34.08 0.70
N CYS A 471 -12.89 34.80 1.27
CA CYS A 471 -12.75 35.38 2.60
C CYS A 471 -12.46 34.28 3.63
N GLN A 472 -13.20 33.17 3.56
CA GLN A 472 -12.98 32.04 4.47
C GLN A 472 -11.62 31.38 4.23
N LEU A 473 -11.24 31.10 2.99
CA LEU A 473 -9.93 30.51 2.69
C LEU A 473 -8.78 31.44 3.13
N ALA A 474 -8.91 32.75 2.92
CA ALA A 474 -7.93 33.72 3.37
C ALA A 474 -7.78 33.72 4.89
N GLU A 475 -8.88 33.60 5.63
CA GLU A 475 -8.86 33.50 7.11
C GLU A 475 -8.26 32.20 7.62
N LEU A 476 -8.30 31.12 6.84
CA LEU A 476 -7.68 29.85 7.20
C LEU A 476 -6.18 29.86 6.88
N ILE A 477 -5.76 30.52 5.80
CA ILE A 477 -4.37 30.51 5.29
C ILE A 477 -3.51 31.60 5.91
N PHE A 478 -4.00 32.84 5.93
CA PHE A 478 -3.23 34.03 6.32
C PHE A 478 -3.43 34.37 7.80
N VAL A 479 -2.98 33.46 8.66
CA VAL A 479 -2.96 33.64 10.12
C VAL A 479 -1.60 33.17 10.64
N TYR A 480 -0.87 34.07 11.29
CA TYR A 480 0.42 33.81 11.91
C TYR A 480 0.52 34.51 13.28
N PRO A 481 1.05 33.84 14.32
CA PRO A 481 1.45 32.43 14.37
C PRO A 481 0.24 31.49 14.30
N LEU A 482 0.46 30.22 13.97
CA LEU A 482 -0.60 29.21 14.03
C LEU A 482 -1.00 28.98 15.49
N PRO A 483 -2.30 29.09 15.87
CA PRO A 483 -2.75 28.95 17.25
C PRO A 483 -2.42 27.59 17.89
N SER A 484 -2.34 26.53 17.09
CA SER A 484 -2.05 25.17 17.56
C SER A 484 -0.56 24.82 17.58
N SER A 485 0.32 25.71 17.12
CA SER A 485 1.76 25.47 16.98
C SER A 485 2.57 26.23 18.03
N THR A 486 3.48 25.53 18.69
CA THR A 486 4.54 26.13 19.52
C THR A 486 5.91 26.08 18.86
N ASP A 487 5.97 25.62 17.61
CA ASP A 487 7.23 25.38 16.91
C ASP A 487 7.95 26.68 16.54
N ALA A 488 9.27 26.63 16.41
CA ALA A 488 10.04 27.77 15.95
C ALA A 488 9.66 28.17 14.52
N LEU A 489 9.82 29.47 14.18
CA LEU A 489 9.50 29.98 12.84
C LEU A 489 10.27 29.25 11.72
N ILE A 490 11.49 28.78 12.02
CA ILE A 490 12.27 28.01 11.05
C ILE A 490 11.56 26.71 10.65
N ASP A 491 10.93 26.02 11.59
CA ASP A 491 10.20 24.77 11.34
C ASP A 491 8.88 25.04 10.61
N GLN A 492 8.32 26.22 10.85
CA GLN A 492 7.12 26.75 10.16
C GLN A 492 7.42 27.33 8.76
N SER A 493 8.70 27.43 8.37
CA SER A 493 9.11 28.20 7.18
C SER A 493 8.48 27.74 5.87
N SER A 494 8.19 26.44 5.73
CA SER A 494 7.63 25.85 4.51
C SER A 494 6.22 26.36 4.19
N TRP A 495 5.28 26.31 5.15
CA TRP A 495 3.92 26.81 4.94
C TRP A 495 3.87 28.34 4.89
N VAL A 496 4.71 29.04 5.67
CA VAL A 496 4.78 30.51 5.63
C VAL A 496 5.23 30.98 4.25
N LEU A 497 6.25 30.34 3.66
CA LEU A 497 6.70 30.65 2.32
C LEU A 497 5.62 30.35 1.26
N ALA A 498 4.87 29.25 1.41
CA ALA A 498 3.75 28.93 0.52
C ALA A 498 2.64 30.00 0.61
N ALA A 499 2.28 30.43 1.83
CA ALA A 499 1.30 31.49 2.06
C ALA A 499 1.77 32.83 1.45
N LEU A 500 3.02 33.25 1.71
CA LEU A 500 3.58 34.46 1.11
C LEU A 500 3.56 34.42 -0.43
N ASN A 501 3.87 33.27 -1.04
CA ASN A 501 3.80 33.11 -2.49
C ASN A 501 2.36 33.16 -3.01
N MET A 502 1.39 32.58 -2.29
CA MET A 502 -0.03 32.70 -2.64
C MET A 502 -0.52 34.15 -2.57
N ALA A 503 -0.16 34.88 -1.50
CA ALA A 503 -0.47 36.30 -1.38
C ALA A 503 0.16 37.10 -2.52
N LEU A 504 1.46 36.90 -2.79
CA LEU A 504 2.16 37.56 -3.88
C LEU A 504 1.50 37.30 -5.23
N TYR A 505 1.09 36.05 -5.49
CA TYR A 505 0.36 35.68 -6.70
C TYR A 505 -0.96 36.47 -6.82
N ILE A 506 -1.80 36.48 -5.78
CA ILE A 506 -3.07 37.22 -5.77
C ILE A 506 -2.83 38.71 -6.06
N LEU A 507 -1.87 39.31 -5.36
CA LEU A 507 -1.54 40.73 -5.47
C LEU A 507 -1.05 41.09 -6.88
N LEU A 508 -0.12 40.32 -7.44
CA LEU A 508 0.40 40.56 -8.78
C LEU A 508 -0.67 40.40 -9.85
N ARG A 509 -1.52 39.36 -9.76
CA ARG A 509 -2.61 39.14 -10.72
C ARG A 509 -3.65 40.26 -10.67
N CYS A 510 -4.06 40.69 -9.48
CA CYS A 510 -4.97 41.82 -9.34
C CYS A 510 -4.36 43.12 -9.87
N ASN A 511 -3.09 43.38 -9.60
CA ASN A 511 -2.39 44.56 -10.12
C ASN A 511 -2.34 44.57 -11.66
N THR A 512 -2.07 43.42 -12.29
CA THR A 512 -2.11 43.28 -13.75
C THR A 512 -3.51 43.57 -14.31
N ILE A 513 -4.55 43.05 -13.66
CA ILE A 513 -5.95 43.30 -14.06
C ILE A 513 -6.28 44.79 -13.95
N CYS A 514 -5.91 45.45 -12.85
CA CYS A 514 -6.08 46.89 -12.71
C CYS A 514 -5.35 47.67 -13.81
N MET A 515 -4.10 47.31 -14.12
CA MET A 515 -3.34 47.96 -15.20
C MET A 515 -3.99 47.79 -16.58
N ILE A 516 -4.50 46.60 -16.90
CA ILE A 516 -5.19 46.34 -18.18
C ILE A 516 -6.48 47.17 -18.27
N ARG A 517 -7.23 47.28 -17.17
CA ARG A 517 -8.43 48.14 -17.09
C ARG A 517 -8.10 49.59 -17.40
N ASP A 518 -7.00 50.11 -16.83
CA ASP A 518 -6.57 51.49 -17.03
C ASP A 518 -6.09 51.76 -18.48
N LEU A 519 -5.52 50.74 -19.13
CA LEU A 519 -5.01 50.80 -20.52
C LEU A 519 -6.09 50.54 -21.58
N SER A 520 -7.17 49.82 -21.26
CA SER A 520 -8.19 49.39 -22.23
C SER A 520 -9.58 49.27 -21.57
N PRO A 521 -10.22 50.40 -21.22
CA PRO A 521 -11.49 50.43 -20.46
C PRO A 521 -12.70 49.84 -21.22
N THR A 522 -12.57 49.56 -22.52
CA THR A 522 -13.62 49.01 -23.39
C THR A 522 -13.57 47.48 -23.53
N LEU A 523 -12.49 46.80 -23.10
CA LEU A 523 -12.49 45.34 -22.99
C LEU A 523 -13.30 44.96 -21.75
N GLY A 524 -14.51 44.43 -21.96
CA GLY A 524 -15.45 44.02 -20.92
C GLY A 524 -15.00 42.84 -20.03
N VAL A 525 -13.77 42.86 -19.51
CA VAL A 525 -13.38 42.02 -18.38
C VAL A 525 -14.30 42.45 -17.24
N ALA A 526 -15.21 41.56 -16.83
CA ALA A 526 -16.17 41.82 -15.75
C ALA A 526 -15.41 42.32 -14.52
N SER A 527 -15.44 43.64 -14.30
CA SER A 527 -14.53 44.37 -13.40
C SER A 527 -14.63 43.90 -11.95
N ASP A 528 -15.76 43.29 -11.59
CA ASP A 528 -16.02 42.81 -10.25
C ASP A 528 -15.32 41.49 -9.95
N VAL A 529 -15.21 40.55 -10.90
CA VAL A 529 -14.59 39.23 -10.68
C VAL A 529 -13.06 39.34 -10.52
N GLY A 530 -12.44 40.28 -11.24
CA GLY A 530 -10.98 40.42 -11.28
C GLY A 530 -10.32 40.93 -10.00
N ILE A 531 -11.06 41.60 -9.10
CA ILE A 531 -10.51 42.17 -7.86
C ILE A 531 -11.06 41.45 -6.60
N VAL A 532 -12.01 40.52 -6.74
CA VAL A 532 -12.56 39.76 -5.59
C VAL A 532 -11.48 39.10 -4.72
N PRO A 533 -10.45 38.44 -5.29
CA PRO A 533 -9.39 37.83 -4.48
C PRO A 533 -8.65 38.83 -3.59
N TYR A 534 -8.41 40.05 -4.08
CA TYR A 534 -7.79 41.10 -3.27
C TYR A 534 -8.72 41.65 -2.19
N ARG A 535 -10.00 41.87 -2.50
CA ARG A 535 -11.01 42.30 -1.49
C ARG A 535 -11.19 41.25 -0.40
N ALA A 536 -11.18 39.98 -0.77
CA ALA A 536 -11.29 38.86 0.15
C ALA A 536 -10.06 38.73 1.06
N LEU A 537 -8.86 38.93 0.50
CA LEU A 537 -7.61 38.98 1.28
C LEU A 537 -7.67 40.08 2.35
N LEU A 538 -8.13 41.27 1.97
CA LEU A 538 -8.12 42.43 2.86
C LEU A 538 -9.11 42.34 4.02
N ARG A 539 -10.32 41.81 3.77
CA ARG A 539 -11.50 41.82 4.66
C ARG A 539 -11.40 42.85 5.80
N GLN A 540 -11.85 44.08 5.56
CA GLN A 540 -11.68 45.18 6.51
C GLN A 540 -12.35 44.87 7.86
N THR A 541 -11.62 45.10 8.95
CA THR A 541 -12.15 45.11 10.32
C THR A 541 -11.72 46.41 10.99
N ASN A 542 -12.68 47.24 11.41
CA ASN A 542 -12.47 48.38 12.32
C ASN A 542 -11.17 49.18 12.05
N SER A 543 -10.98 49.68 10.81
CA SER A 543 -9.89 50.54 10.30
C SER A 543 -8.61 49.90 9.73
N SER A 544 -8.40 48.58 9.85
CA SER A 544 -7.24 47.87 9.27
C SER A 544 -7.64 46.57 8.54
N SER A 545 -6.77 46.07 7.66
CA SER A 545 -7.01 44.82 6.94
C SER A 545 -6.65 43.62 7.83
N ARG A 546 -7.45 42.54 7.80
CA ARG A 546 -7.13 41.32 8.58
C ARG A 546 -5.81 40.70 8.13
N PHE A 547 -5.49 40.81 6.84
CA PHE A 547 -4.22 40.33 6.28
C PHE A 547 -3.01 41.03 6.91
N ASP A 548 -3.10 42.34 7.17
CA ASP A 548 -2.03 43.07 7.85
C ASP A 548 -1.90 42.65 9.32
N ASP A 549 -3.03 42.60 10.03
CA ASP A 549 -3.04 42.45 11.48
C ASP A 549 -2.79 41.02 11.95
N PHE A 550 -3.28 40.02 11.20
CA PHE A 550 -3.18 38.61 11.58
C PHE A 550 -2.06 37.86 10.85
N PHE A 551 -1.44 38.44 9.81
CA PHE A 551 -0.40 37.75 9.05
C PHE A 551 0.87 38.59 8.85
N LEU A 552 0.79 39.71 8.13
CA LEU A 552 2.01 40.45 7.74
C LEU A 552 2.76 41.05 8.94
N LYS A 553 2.08 41.82 9.81
CA LYS A 553 2.74 42.50 10.94
C LYS A 553 3.29 41.52 11.98
N PRO A 554 2.55 40.47 12.41
CA PRO A 554 3.09 39.48 13.34
C PRO A 554 4.30 38.74 12.76
N LEU A 555 4.24 38.33 11.48
CA LEU A 555 5.34 37.64 10.81
C LEU A 555 6.58 38.53 10.69
N GLU A 556 6.41 39.80 10.30
CA GLU A 556 7.52 40.74 10.21
C GLU A 556 8.25 40.90 11.54
N LYS A 557 7.48 41.06 12.64
CA LYS A 557 8.02 41.24 13.98
C LYS A 557 8.86 40.03 14.39
N ASP A 558 8.32 38.83 14.27
CA ASP A 558 8.99 37.59 14.67
C ASP A 558 10.22 37.32 13.80
N LEU A 559 10.11 37.54 12.49
CA LEU A 559 11.18 37.30 11.54
C LEU A 559 12.37 38.23 11.79
N ASN A 560 12.13 39.52 12.02
CA ASN A 560 13.17 40.47 12.39
C ASN A 560 13.86 40.05 13.69
N CYS A 561 13.09 39.63 14.69
CA CYS A 561 13.61 39.18 15.98
C CYS A 561 14.52 37.95 15.83
N GLN A 562 14.06 36.90 15.14
CA GLN A 562 14.84 35.67 14.97
C GLN A 562 16.07 35.86 14.07
N ILE A 563 15.98 36.69 13.04
CA ILE A 563 17.14 37.03 12.20
C ILE A 563 18.22 37.69 13.05
N THR A 564 17.87 38.66 13.91
CA THR A 564 18.83 39.32 14.80
C THR A 564 19.44 38.35 15.81
N GLU A 565 18.63 37.45 16.39
CA GLU A 565 19.09 36.44 17.34
C GLU A 565 20.10 35.47 16.69
N ILE A 566 19.77 34.91 15.53
CA ILE A 566 20.65 33.98 14.82
C ILE A 566 21.91 34.68 14.30
N GLN A 567 21.82 35.92 13.83
CA GLN A 567 23.01 36.70 13.43
C GLN A 567 23.97 36.89 14.60
N THR A 568 23.45 37.15 15.81
CA THR A 568 24.25 37.30 17.02
C THR A 568 24.91 35.97 17.40
N ARG A 569 24.18 34.84 17.30
CA ARG A 569 24.75 33.50 17.51
C ARG A 569 25.83 33.15 16.49
N VAL A 570 25.61 33.42 15.21
CA VAL A 570 26.60 33.22 14.14
C VAL A 570 27.88 34.01 14.46
N HIS A 571 27.75 35.28 14.82
CA HIS A 571 28.91 36.10 15.17
C HIS A 571 29.67 35.57 16.40
N ALA A 572 28.95 35.14 17.44
CA ALA A 572 29.55 34.52 18.61
C ALA A 572 30.31 33.22 18.26
N LEU A 573 29.72 32.35 17.43
CA LEU A 573 30.35 31.12 16.95
C LEU A 573 31.61 31.39 16.12
N GLU A 574 31.58 32.38 15.22
CA GLU A 574 32.75 32.80 14.44
C GLU A 574 33.90 33.29 15.34
N MET A 575 33.59 34.02 16.40
CA MET A 575 34.58 34.49 17.37
C MET A 575 35.16 33.32 18.19
N SER A 576 34.32 32.40 18.66
CA SER A 576 34.76 31.18 19.36
C SER A 576 35.61 30.26 18.48
N LEU A 577 35.30 30.15 17.19
CA LEU A 577 36.08 29.37 16.23
C LEU A 577 37.49 29.92 16.05
N LYS A 578 37.64 31.26 16.04
CA LYS A 578 38.95 31.94 15.95
C LYS A 578 39.82 31.72 17.18
N SER A 579 39.21 31.57 18.37
CA SER A 579 39.93 31.37 19.64
C SER A 579 40.20 29.91 20.00
N THR A 580 39.60 28.94 19.30
CA THR A 580 39.67 27.52 19.66
C THR A 580 40.88 26.83 19.01
N ALA A 581 41.77 26.29 19.85
CA ALA A 581 42.94 25.51 19.41
C ALA A 581 42.68 23.99 19.27
N ASN A 582 41.62 23.46 19.91
CA ASN A 582 41.29 22.04 19.87
C ASN A 582 40.62 21.65 18.53
N PRO A 583 41.17 20.71 17.76
CA PRO A 583 40.63 20.32 16.44
C PRO A 583 39.23 19.71 16.51
N THR A 584 38.92 18.92 17.54
CA THR A 584 37.60 18.27 17.70
C THR A 584 36.52 19.31 17.98
N GLU A 585 36.81 20.26 18.88
CA GLU A 585 35.89 21.35 19.21
C GLU A 585 35.72 22.33 18.05
N LYS A 586 36.81 22.59 17.30
CA LYS A 586 36.76 23.40 16.09
C LYS A 586 35.85 22.78 15.03
N ASN A 587 35.89 21.45 14.84
CA ASN A 587 34.98 20.75 13.93
C ASN A 587 33.51 20.81 14.40
N ARG A 588 33.27 20.67 15.72
CA ARG A 588 31.92 20.82 16.31
C ARG A 588 31.35 22.22 16.06
N LEU A 589 32.10 23.26 16.39
CA LEU A 589 31.72 24.66 16.18
C LEU A 589 31.51 24.99 14.70
N ASN A 590 32.34 24.44 13.80
CA ASN A 590 32.16 24.64 12.36
C ASN A 590 30.88 24.00 11.84
N THR A 591 30.52 22.82 12.34
CA THR A 591 29.26 22.13 12.01
C THR A 591 28.06 22.94 12.50
N GLU A 592 28.11 23.43 13.75
CA GLU A 592 27.07 24.26 14.34
C GLU A 592 26.91 25.60 13.59
N LEU A 593 28.02 26.25 13.22
CA LEU A 593 28.04 27.46 12.42
C LEU A 593 27.35 27.25 11.06
N ASN A 594 27.66 26.15 10.37
CA ASN A 594 27.03 25.81 9.09
C ASN A 594 25.51 25.65 9.23
N VAL A 595 25.03 25.02 10.32
CA VAL A 595 23.59 24.87 10.61
C VAL A 595 22.94 26.24 10.85
N GLN A 596 23.56 27.12 11.64
CA GLN A 596 23.04 28.47 11.89
C GLN A 596 23.04 29.34 10.63
N GLN A 597 24.07 29.25 9.79
CA GLN A 597 24.13 29.96 8.51
C GLN A 597 23.05 29.47 7.53
N SER A 598 22.82 28.16 7.45
CA SER A 598 21.72 27.58 6.66
C SER A 598 20.36 28.07 7.15
N THR A 599 20.15 28.10 8.46
CA THR A 599 18.94 28.64 9.10
C THR A 599 18.74 30.12 8.74
N LEU A 600 19.80 30.92 8.82
CA LEU A 600 19.75 32.35 8.49
C LEU A 600 19.39 32.59 7.01
N LEU A 601 19.88 31.77 6.08
CA LEU A 601 19.52 31.86 4.66
C LEU A 601 18.02 31.63 4.45
N ARG A 602 17.44 30.63 5.12
CA ARG A 602 15.99 30.34 5.05
C ARG A 602 15.15 31.49 5.60
N LEU A 603 15.53 32.08 6.73
CA LEU A 603 14.82 33.24 7.29
C LEU A 603 14.95 34.49 6.40
N ARG A 604 16.13 34.72 5.80
CA ARG A 604 16.32 35.83 4.85
C ARG A 604 15.48 35.66 3.60
N LEU A 605 15.32 34.44 3.10
CA LEU A 605 14.40 34.15 1.98
C LEU A 605 12.96 34.54 2.32
N LEU A 606 12.49 34.19 3.53
CA LEU A 606 11.18 34.63 4.02
C LEU A 606 11.09 36.16 4.07
N LYS A 607 12.15 36.84 4.55
CA LYS A 607 12.13 38.31 4.71
C LYS A 607 12.04 39.02 3.37
N VAL A 608 12.86 38.61 2.39
CA VAL A 608 12.82 39.17 1.04
C VAL A 608 11.45 38.94 0.38
N THR A 609 10.85 37.77 0.60
CA THR A 609 9.52 37.46 0.06
C THR A 609 8.44 38.32 0.72
N LEU A 610 8.50 38.50 2.04
CA LEU A 610 7.61 39.35 2.82
C LEU A 610 7.69 40.83 2.39
N GLU A 611 8.90 41.37 2.26
CA GLU A 611 9.14 42.76 1.81
C GLU A 611 8.54 42.98 0.41
N ARG A 612 8.68 41.99 -0.48
CA ARG A 612 8.08 42.04 -1.81
C ARG A 612 6.55 42.03 -1.75
N VAL A 613 5.96 41.19 -0.90
CA VAL A 613 4.51 41.15 -0.68
C VAL A 613 4.01 42.51 -0.15
N GLN A 614 4.66 43.06 0.87
CA GLN A 614 4.30 44.36 1.47
C GLN A 614 4.36 45.49 0.43
N LYS A 615 5.42 45.53 -0.40
CA LYS A 615 5.55 46.54 -1.46
C LYS A 615 4.41 46.46 -2.46
N VAL A 616 4.15 45.28 -3.04
CA VAL A 616 3.08 45.11 -4.04
C VAL A 616 1.70 45.36 -3.40
N HIS A 617 1.53 45.01 -2.12
CA HIS A 617 0.31 45.26 -1.38
C HIS A 617 0.01 46.76 -1.24
N GLN A 618 1.02 47.56 -0.85
CA GLN A 618 0.91 49.01 -0.75
C GLN A 618 0.59 49.65 -2.11
N ASP A 619 1.30 49.24 -3.16
CA ASP A 619 1.07 49.72 -4.54
C ASP A 619 -0.38 49.44 -4.98
N LEU A 620 -0.89 48.24 -4.74
CA LEU A 620 -2.25 47.85 -5.14
C LEU A 620 -3.33 48.55 -4.30
N TYR A 621 -3.11 48.72 -2.99
CA TYR A 621 -4.04 49.40 -2.09
C TYR A 621 -4.34 50.81 -2.60
N SER A 622 -3.30 51.53 -3.03
CA SER A 622 -3.41 52.88 -3.60
C SER A 622 -4.18 52.95 -4.93
N LYS A 623 -4.35 51.84 -5.66
CA LYS A 623 -5.05 51.81 -6.95
C LYS A 623 -6.51 51.36 -6.85
N VAL A 624 -6.86 50.69 -5.75
CA VAL A 624 -8.19 50.08 -5.56
C VAL A 624 -9.06 50.92 -4.63
N PHE A 625 -8.47 51.64 -3.66
CA PHE A 625 -9.22 52.36 -2.62
C PHE A 625 -8.96 53.87 -2.56
N LEU A 626 -7.91 54.38 -3.20
CA LEU A 626 -7.72 55.80 -3.51
C LEU A 626 -8.11 56.02 -4.97
#